data_AF-A0A2G2W7W4-F1
#
_entry.id   AF-A0A2G2W7W4-F1
#
_cell.length_a   1.000
_cell.length_b   1.000
_cell.length_c   1.000
_cell.angle_alpha   90.00
_cell.angle_beta   90.00
_cell.angle_gamma   90.00
#
_symmetry.space_group_name_H-M   'P 1'
#
loop_
_entity.id
_entity.type
_entity.pdbx_description
1 polymer ?
#
loop_
_entity_poly.entity_id
_entity_poly.type
_entity_poly.pdbx_seq_one_letter_code
_entity_poly.pdbx_strand_id
1 'polypeptide(L)'
;MASASTPENKKINGTIVLIKKRALELVPSEVVQHQAYEILGHKVTLQLISSVIEDSGKEMKGKLGKLTPLRDENSLESKFSVTFDWDEEFGTPGAFIIKNFNASEFFLKKLTLEVDDPSGIHFVCNSWVYPAEKYNSDRVFFVNQAWLPSETPVQLRWYREEELLNLRGNGIGKLEEWDRVYDYAYYNDLGDPEKGSTYVRSILGGSAKYPYPRRGRTGRPPTKTDPNSESRLPLLMSFGIYVPRDEKFAPLKMTDFVSIALKVIIQLLVPELESLGNISLNEFNSFEEILKIYGGGINLPDDLLLRSSTEMLKEFIQIAGQEFLKYPMPQVIKGTFG
;
A
#
# COMPACT_ATOMS: atom_id res chain seq x y z
N MET A 1 6.65 10.98 -61.50
CA MET A 1 7.15 10.67 -60.14
C MET A 1 5.98 10.85 -59.20
N ALA A 2 5.34 9.75 -58.81
CA ALA A 2 4.29 9.78 -57.79
C ALA A 2 4.98 9.98 -56.43
N SER A 3 4.59 11.03 -55.70
CA SER A 3 5.02 11.22 -54.32
C SER A 3 4.45 10.07 -53.50
N ALA A 4 5.31 9.20 -52.99
CA ALA A 4 4.94 8.25 -51.96
C ALA A 4 4.47 9.06 -50.74
N SER A 5 3.16 9.07 -50.51
CA SER A 5 2.58 9.50 -49.25
C SER A 5 3.15 8.60 -48.16
N THR A 6 3.96 9.15 -47.27
CA THR A 6 4.30 8.49 -46.00
C THR A 6 3.00 8.09 -45.31
N PRO A 7 2.83 6.83 -44.88
CA PRO A 7 1.62 6.43 -44.16
C PRO A 7 1.49 7.30 -42.91
N GLU A 8 0.35 7.98 -42.76
CA GLU A 8 0.04 8.70 -41.52
C GLU A 8 -0.11 7.66 -40.41
N ASN A 9 0.85 7.62 -39.48
CA ASN A 9 0.75 6.76 -38.31
C ASN A 9 -0.55 7.10 -37.55
N LYS A 10 -1.47 6.13 -37.48
CA LYS A 10 -2.69 6.24 -36.68
C LYS A 10 -2.29 6.48 -35.21
N LYS A 11 -3.01 7.39 -34.55
CA LYS A 11 -2.77 7.77 -33.16
C LYS A 11 -3.95 7.35 -32.30
N ILE A 12 -3.65 6.83 -31.12
CA ILE A 12 -4.66 6.49 -30.11
C ILE A 12 -4.49 7.45 -28.94
N ASN A 13 -5.54 8.20 -28.62
CA ASN A 13 -5.57 9.06 -27.45
C ASN A 13 -5.94 8.25 -26.21
N GLY A 14 -5.33 8.58 -25.08
CA GLY A 14 -5.56 7.94 -23.82
C GLY A 14 -5.70 8.95 -22.68
N THR A 15 -6.60 8.65 -21.76
CA THR A 15 -6.80 9.39 -20.51
C THR A 15 -6.39 8.54 -19.33
N ILE A 16 -5.47 9.03 -18.51
CA ILE A 16 -4.97 8.39 -17.31
C ILE A 16 -5.50 9.10 -16.08
N VAL A 17 -5.95 8.33 -15.09
CA VAL A 17 -6.32 8.86 -13.77
C VAL A 17 -5.34 8.31 -12.75
N LEU A 18 -4.69 9.20 -12.01
CA LEU A 18 -3.79 8.85 -10.92
C LEU A 18 -4.13 9.64 -9.65
N ILE A 19 -3.59 9.24 -8.51
CA ILE A 19 -3.70 9.96 -7.24
C ILE A 19 -2.31 10.04 -6.63
N LYS A 20 -1.92 11.24 -6.18
CA LYS A 20 -0.66 11.43 -5.47
C LYS A 20 -0.69 10.80 -4.09
N LYS A 21 0.45 10.27 -3.63
CA LYS A 21 0.61 9.92 -2.21
C LYS A 21 0.36 11.17 -1.35
N ARG A 22 -0.67 11.12 -0.51
CA ARG A 22 -0.75 12.01 0.65
C ARG A 22 0.14 11.44 1.74
N ALA A 23 0.82 12.32 2.47
CA ALA A 23 1.49 11.90 3.69
C ALA A 23 0.46 11.25 4.62
N LEU A 24 0.91 10.30 5.45
CA LEU A 24 0.12 9.82 6.56
C LEU A 24 0.00 10.98 7.55
N GLU A 25 -1.09 11.72 7.45
CA GLU A 25 -1.43 12.77 8.40
C GLU A 25 -2.14 12.08 9.57
N LEU A 26 -1.46 11.96 10.70
CA LEU A 26 -2.01 11.34 11.91
C LEU A 26 -3.09 12.20 12.58
N VAL A 27 -3.29 13.42 12.09
CA VAL A 27 -4.28 14.40 12.55
C VAL A 27 -4.83 15.14 11.33
N PRO A 28 -6.14 15.48 11.26
CA PRO A 28 -6.69 16.26 10.15
C PRO A 28 -6.10 17.68 10.19
N SER A 29 -5.19 18.01 9.28
CA SER A 29 -4.84 19.40 9.04
C SER A 29 -5.77 19.95 7.97
N GLU A 30 -6.63 20.90 8.34
CA GLU A 30 -7.02 21.91 7.37
C GLU A 30 -5.72 22.64 6.99
N VAL A 31 -5.49 22.83 5.69
CA VAL A 31 -4.28 23.44 5.11
C VAL A 31 -3.06 22.51 5.00
N VAL A 32 -3.05 21.69 3.95
CA VAL A 32 -1.81 21.46 3.21
C VAL A 32 -1.95 22.15 1.87
N GLN A 33 -1.20 23.23 1.71
CA GLN A 33 -1.07 23.94 0.45
C GLN A 33 -0.75 22.95 -0.67
N HIS A 34 -1.55 23.02 -1.74
CA HIS A 34 -1.27 22.38 -3.01
C HIS A 34 0.02 22.95 -3.58
N GLN A 35 1.17 22.47 -3.12
CA GLN A 35 2.40 22.64 -3.85
C GLN A 35 2.24 21.89 -5.17
N ALA A 36 1.91 22.65 -6.21
CA ALA A 36 1.93 22.23 -7.59
C ALA A 36 3.31 21.63 -7.86
N TYR A 37 3.35 20.31 -8.09
CA TYR A 37 4.58 19.65 -8.47
C TYR A 37 4.37 18.69 -9.61
N GLU A 38 5.34 18.83 -10.49
CA GLU A 38 5.51 18.30 -11.80
C GLU A 38 5.54 16.77 -11.82
N ILE A 39 4.40 16.16 -12.16
CA ILE A 39 4.41 14.94 -12.98
C ILE A 39 4.95 15.27 -14.41
N LEU A 40 5.25 16.55 -14.68
CA LEU A 40 5.87 17.09 -15.88
C LEU A 40 7.26 16.49 -16.17
N GLY A 41 7.52 16.35 -17.48
CA GLY A 41 8.87 16.19 -18.02
C GLY A 41 9.31 14.77 -18.37
N HIS A 42 8.50 13.99 -19.11
CA HIS A 42 8.91 12.67 -19.63
C HIS A 42 9.29 11.62 -18.57
N LYS A 43 8.99 11.87 -17.30
CA LYS A 43 9.38 10.98 -16.19
C LYS A 43 8.44 9.79 -16.02
N VAL A 44 7.21 9.86 -16.51
CA VAL A 44 6.34 8.68 -16.58
C VAL A 44 6.20 8.28 -18.03
N THR A 45 6.56 7.04 -18.34
CA THR A 45 6.47 6.47 -19.68
C THR A 45 5.54 5.30 -19.69
N LEU A 46 4.76 5.18 -20.78
CA LEU A 46 3.86 4.08 -21.03
C LEU A 46 4.21 3.41 -22.35
N GLN A 47 4.00 2.11 -22.42
CA GLN A 47 4.20 1.33 -23.63
C GLN A 47 3.06 0.33 -23.77
N LEU A 48 2.24 0.48 -24.81
CA LEU A 48 1.16 -0.45 -25.10
C LEU A 48 1.72 -1.79 -25.58
N ILE A 49 1.02 -2.87 -25.28
CA ILE A 49 1.32 -4.25 -25.65
C ILE A 49 0.19 -4.77 -26.52
N SER A 50 0.52 -5.29 -27.71
CA SER A 50 -0.45 -5.93 -28.58
C SER A 50 -0.96 -7.24 -27.98
N SER A 51 -2.27 -7.47 -28.10
CA SER A 51 -2.90 -8.75 -27.77
C SER A 51 -2.93 -9.74 -28.93
N VAL A 52 -2.55 -9.31 -30.14
CA VAL A 52 -2.75 -10.07 -31.39
C VAL A 52 -1.45 -10.27 -32.15
N ILE A 53 -0.61 -9.24 -32.19
CA ILE A 53 0.59 -9.20 -33.02
C ILE A 53 1.80 -9.58 -32.16
N GLU A 54 2.60 -10.51 -32.65
CA GLU A 54 3.82 -10.98 -31.99
C GLU A 54 4.99 -10.02 -32.19
N ASP A 55 5.88 -9.94 -31.20
CA ASP A 55 7.13 -9.17 -31.26
C ASP A 55 8.19 -9.93 -32.05
N SER A 56 8.66 -9.35 -33.16
CA SER A 56 9.66 -9.96 -34.04
C SER A 56 10.96 -10.22 -33.26
N GLY A 57 11.23 -11.49 -32.95
CA GLY A 57 12.44 -11.93 -32.24
C GLY A 57 12.24 -12.30 -30.77
N LYS A 58 11.02 -12.24 -30.23
CA LYS A 58 10.67 -12.80 -28.92
C LYS A 58 9.44 -13.69 -29.08
N GLU A 59 9.69 -14.98 -29.31
CA GLU A 59 8.64 -15.97 -29.50
C GLU A 59 7.53 -15.82 -28.43
N MET A 60 6.29 -15.74 -28.88
CA MET A 60 5.05 -15.70 -28.09
C MET A 60 4.77 -14.43 -27.28
N LYS A 61 5.53 -13.34 -27.44
CA LYS A 61 5.24 -12.06 -26.75
C LYS A 61 4.51 -11.09 -27.67
N GLY A 62 3.53 -10.37 -27.13
CA GLY A 62 2.89 -9.26 -27.81
C GLY A 62 3.87 -8.15 -28.16
N LYS A 63 3.78 -7.65 -29.39
CA LYS A 63 4.55 -6.54 -29.94
C LYS A 63 4.40 -5.32 -29.06
N LEU A 64 5.53 -4.72 -28.69
CA LEU A 64 5.57 -3.51 -27.90
C LEU A 64 5.43 -2.28 -28.80
N GLY A 65 4.58 -1.35 -28.39
CA GLY A 65 4.49 -0.03 -29.01
C GLY A 65 5.72 0.83 -28.73
N LYS A 66 5.69 2.05 -29.23
CA LYS A 66 6.70 3.06 -28.88
C LYS A 66 6.51 3.51 -27.43
N LEU A 67 7.62 3.82 -26.75
CA LEU A 67 7.59 4.45 -25.43
C LEU A 67 7.00 5.85 -25.56
N THR A 68 5.91 6.09 -24.85
CA THR A 68 5.18 7.34 -24.89
C THR A 68 5.20 8.02 -23.52
N PRO A 69 5.72 9.26 -23.42
CA PRO A 69 5.69 10.02 -22.19
C PRO A 69 4.29 10.54 -21.90
N LEU A 70 3.91 10.55 -20.62
CA LEU A 70 2.69 11.20 -20.15
C LEU A 70 2.74 12.71 -20.39
N ARG A 71 1.62 13.31 -20.82
CA ARG A 71 1.46 14.76 -20.99
C ARG A 71 0.47 15.30 -19.97
N ASP A 72 0.69 16.54 -19.54
CA ASP A 72 -0.21 17.26 -18.65
C ASP A 72 -1.15 18.14 -19.48
N GLU A 73 -2.46 17.96 -19.29
CA GLU A 73 -3.48 18.77 -19.95
C GLU A 73 -4.42 19.46 -18.94
N ASN A 74 -4.43 19.07 -17.66
CA ASN A 74 -5.26 19.72 -16.64
C ASN A 74 -4.89 19.29 -15.21
N SER A 75 -4.24 20.18 -14.47
CA SER A 75 -3.75 19.97 -13.10
C SER A 75 -4.85 19.86 -12.02
N LEU A 76 -6.11 20.15 -12.37
CA LEU A 76 -7.22 20.25 -11.41
C LEU A 76 -7.83 18.89 -11.00
N GLU A 77 -7.77 17.84 -11.83
CA GLU A 77 -8.52 16.59 -11.60
C GLU A 77 -7.68 15.31 -11.49
N SER A 78 -6.34 15.41 -11.43
CA SER A 78 -5.43 14.24 -11.48
C SER A 78 -5.66 13.35 -12.73
N LYS A 79 -6.12 13.97 -13.82
CA LYS A 79 -6.32 13.39 -15.15
C LYS A 79 -5.20 13.85 -16.06
N PHE A 80 -4.62 12.92 -16.81
CA PHE A 80 -3.49 13.17 -17.71
C PHE A 80 -3.78 12.60 -19.09
N SER A 81 -3.26 13.24 -20.13
CA SER A 81 -3.40 12.78 -21.50
C SER A 81 -2.15 12.05 -21.97
N VAL A 82 -2.32 11.09 -22.86
CA VAL A 82 -1.23 10.39 -23.54
C VAL A 82 -1.69 10.07 -24.96
N THR A 83 -0.81 10.23 -25.95
CA THR A 83 -1.14 9.89 -27.34
C THR A 83 -0.12 8.90 -27.86
N PHE A 84 -0.57 7.69 -28.17
CA PHE A 84 0.28 6.61 -28.67
C PHE A 84 0.32 6.64 -30.19
N ASP A 85 1.52 6.54 -30.76
CA ASP A 85 1.71 6.17 -32.16
C ASP A 85 1.39 4.66 -32.26
N TRP A 86 0.21 4.30 -32.77
CA TRP A 86 -0.30 2.92 -32.78
C TRP A 86 -1.03 2.62 -34.10
N ASP A 87 -0.28 2.01 -35.02
CA ASP A 87 -0.77 1.60 -36.33
C ASP A 87 -1.67 0.36 -36.25
N GLU A 88 -2.52 0.14 -37.25
CA GLU A 88 -3.35 -1.06 -37.42
C GLU A 88 -2.50 -2.34 -37.45
N GLU A 89 -1.25 -2.23 -37.90
CA GLU A 89 -0.26 -3.33 -37.87
C GLU A 89 0.08 -3.81 -36.45
N PHE A 90 -0.25 -3.06 -35.40
CA PHE A 90 -0.08 -3.48 -34.01
C PHE A 90 -1.35 -4.17 -33.45
N GLY A 91 -2.44 -4.23 -34.21
CA GLY A 91 -3.70 -4.83 -33.77
C GLY A 91 -4.27 -4.17 -32.51
N THR A 92 -4.95 -4.94 -31.67
CA THR A 92 -5.64 -4.41 -30.48
C THR A 92 -4.71 -4.37 -29.25
N PRO A 93 -4.58 -3.23 -28.55
CA PRO A 93 -3.91 -3.16 -27.25
C PRO A 93 -4.58 -4.06 -26.20
N GLY A 94 -3.81 -4.91 -25.53
CA GLY A 94 -4.32 -5.79 -24.46
C GLY A 94 -3.68 -5.60 -23.09
N ALA A 95 -2.52 -4.95 -23.04
CA ALA A 95 -1.83 -4.58 -21.82
C ALA A 95 -0.99 -3.33 -22.05
N PHE A 96 -0.45 -2.75 -20.99
CA PHE A 96 0.59 -1.73 -21.09
C PHE A 96 1.60 -1.86 -19.96
N ILE A 97 2.84 -1.44 -20.26
CA ILE A 97 3.89 -1.23 -19.28
C ILE A 97 3.89 0.23 -18.86
N ILE A 98 4.12 0.49 -17.58
CA ILE A 98 4.36 1.83 -17.04
C ILE A 98 5.68 1.88 -16.27
N LYS A 99 6.47 2.93 -16.51
CA LYS A 99 7.70 3.21 -15.75
C LYS A 99 7.62 4.60 -15.16
N ASN A 100 7.88 4.69 -13.85
CA ASN A 100 7.95 5.94 -13.11
C ASN A 100 9.41 6.29 -12.82
N PHE A 101 9.91 7.34 -13.42
CA PHE A 101 11.25 7.91 -13.20
C PHE A 101 11.21 9.13 -12.27
N ASN A 102 10.07 9.40 -11.62
CA ASN A 102 10.02 10.36 -10.52
C ASN A 102 10.59 9.74 -9.25
N ALA A 103 11.02 10.60 -8.32
CA ALA A 103 11.46 10.18 -6.99
C ALA A 103 10.30 9.68 -6.10
N SER A 104 9.07 10.11 -6.39
CA SER A 104 7.87 9.76 -5.62
C SER A 104 6.96 8.80 -6.38
N GLU A 105 6.30 7.93 -5.62
CA GLU A 105 5.25 7.05 -6.11
C GLU A 105 3.91 7.77 -6.31
N PHE A 106 3.05 7.18 -7.12
CA PHE A 106 1.66 7.58 -7.28
C PHE A 106 0.75 6.36 -7.35
N PHE A 107 -0.54 6.54 -7.06
CA PHE A 107 -1.55 5.51 -7.19
C PHE A 107 -2.21 5.62 -8.57
N LEU A 108 -1.99 4.63 -9.43
CA LEU A 108 -2.61 4.56 -10.76
C LEU A 108 -4.02 3.97 -10.62
N LYS A 109 -5.05 4.74 -10.97
CA LYS A 109 -6.44 4.25 -10.94
C LYS A 109 -6.80 3.52 -12.22
N LYS A 110 -6.63 4.18 -13.37
CA LYS A 110 -7.01 3.63 -14.67
C LYS A 110 -6.33 4.33 -15.84
N LEU A 111 -6.32 3.63 -16.97
CA LEU A 111 -6.08 4.17 -18.32
C LEU A 111 -7.32 3.84 -19.18
N THR A 112 -7.79 4.80 -19.97
CA THR A 112 -8.84 4.61 -20.97
C THR A 112 -8.28 5.05 -22.31
N LEU A 113 -8.34 4.19 -23.33
CA LEU A 113 -7.96 4.52 -24.71
C LEU A 113 -9.21 4.77 -25.56
N GLU A 114 -9.17 5.88 -26.30
CA GLU A 114 -10.19 6.25 -27.27
C GLU A 114 -9.91 5.54 -28.59
N VAL A 115 -10.83 4.69 -29.02
CA VAL A 115 -10.78 3.95 -30.27
C VAL A 115 -12.07 4.19 -31.06
N ASP A 116 -12.14 3.66 -32.29
CA ASP A 116 -13.31 3.83 -33.17
C ASP A 116 -14.61 3.26 -32.55
N ASP A 117 -14.49 2.26 -31.66
CA ASP A 117 -15.58 1.79 -30.82
C ASP A 117 -15.89 2.81 -29.71
N PRO A 118 -17.15 3.32 -29.62
CA PRO A 118 -17.55 4.29 -28.59
C PRO A 118 -17.31 3.83 -27.15
N SER A 119 -17.22 2.52 -26.91
CA SER A 119 -16.97 1.97 -25.58
C SER A 119 -15.54 2.20 -25.10
N GLY A 120 -14.55 2.37 -26.00
CA GLY A 120 -13.14 2.54 -25.65
C GLY A 120 -12.49 1.29 -25.02
N ILE A 121 -11.16 1.31 -24.86
CA ILE A 121 -10.42 0.22 -24.18
C ILE A 121 -10.09 0.68 -22.76
N HIS A 122 -10.45 -0.14 -21.75
CA HIS A 122 -10.29 0.22 -20.34
C HIS A 122 -9.30 -0.66 -19.60
N PHE A 123 -8.45 -0.03 -18.81
CA PHE A 123 -7.52 -0.69 -17.91
C PHE A 123 -7.81 -0.24 -16.47
N VAL A 124 -8.35 -1.15 -15.66
CA VAL A 124 -8.63 -0.87 -14.23
C VAL A 124 -7.41 -1.29 -13.41
N CYS A 125 -6.66 -0.31 -12.93
CA CYS A 125 -5.31 -0.54 -12.38
C CYS A 125 -5.31 -0.62 -10.84
N ASN A 126 -5.85 0.41 -10.18
CA ASN A 126 -5.92 0.56 -8.72
C ASN A 126 -4.67 0.08 -7.95
N SER A 127 -3.49 0.57 -8.32
CA SER A 127 -2.23 0.11 -7.73
C SER A 127 -1.20 1.24 -7.60
N TRP A 128 -0.35 1.16 -6.58
CA TRP A 128 0.78 2.07 -6.39
C TRP A 128 1.91 1.78 -7.37
N VAL A 129 2.42 2.81 -8.05
CA VAL A 129 3.56 2.74 -8.97
C VAL A 129 4.74 3.51 -8.38
N TYR A 130 5.72 2.78 -7.86
CA TYR A 130 6.97 3.29 -7.28
C TYR A 130 7.99 3.63 -8.37
N PRO A 131 9.06 4.35 -8.01
CA PRO A 131 10.18 4.59 -8.93
C PRO A 131 10.70 3.28 -9.55
N ALA A 132 10.99 3.30 -10.84
CA ALA A 132 11.31 2.11 -11.64
C ALA A 132 12.54 1.36 -11.10
N GLU A 133 13.50 2.06 -10.49
CA GLU A 133 14.67 1.50 -9.82
C GLU A 133 14.36 0.57 -8.63
N LYS A 134 13.14 0.62 -8.10
CA LYS A 134 12.68 -0.25 -7.01
C LYS A 134 12.19 -1.61 -7.50
N TYR A 135 11.96 -1.76 -8.80
CA TYR A 135 11.41 -2.98 -9.39
C TYR A 135 12.49 -3.75 -10.15
N ASN A 136 12.45 -5.08 -10.00
CA ASN A 136 13.28 -5.99 -10.81
C ASN A 136 12.66 -6.27 -12.19
N SER A 137 11.37 -5.94 -12.36
CA SER A 137 10.59 -6.16 -13.56
C SER A 137 9.67 -4.97 -13.84
N ASP A 138 9.24 -4.82 -15.08
CA ASP A 138 8.36 -3.74 -15.48
C ASP A 138 6.95 -3.92 -14.94
N ARG A 139 6.30 -2.82 -14.54
CA ARG A 139 4.91 -2.83 -14.08
C ARG A 139 3.97 -2.95 -15.28
N VAL A 140 3.28 -4.09 -15.36
CA VAL A 140 2.29 -4.37 -16.40
C VAL A 140 0.86 -4.26 -15.87
N PHE A 141 -0.04 -3.74 -16.70
CA PHE A 141 -1.48 -3.67 -16.44
C PHE A 141 -2.24 -4.20 -17.65
N PHE A 142 -3.26 -5.02 -17.41
CA PHE A 142 -4.05 -5.67 -18.47
C PHE A 142 -5.37 -4.94 -18.67
N VAL A 143 -5.93 -5.08 -19.87
CA VAL A 143 -7.30 -4.65 -20.19
C VAL A 143 -8.29 -5.33 -19.25
N ASN A 144 -9.45 -4.70 -19.00
CA ASN A 144 -10.48 -5.20 -18.08
C ASN A 144 -11.27 -6.42 -18.59
N GLN A 145 -10.79 -7.10 -19.64
CA GLN A 145 -11.37 -8.33 -20.15
C GLN A 145 -10.95 -9.52 -19.28
N ALA A 146 -11.92 -10.36 -18.90
CA ALA A 146 -11.65 -11.58 -18.15
C ALA A 146 -11.38 -12.76 -19.10
N TRP A 147 -10.29 -13.49 -18.86
CA TRP A 147 -9.91 -14.69 -19.60
C TRP A 147 -9.49 -15.83 -18.68
N LEU A 148 -9.98 -17.05 -18.96
CA LEU A 148 -9.35 -18.27 -18.44
C LEU A 148 -7.91 -18.40 -18.99
N PRO A 149 -7.02 -19.16 -18.34
CA PRO A 149 -5.67 -19.39 -18.84
C PRO A 149 -5.65 -19.91 -20.30
N SER A 150 -6.55 -20.82 -20.66
CA SER A 150 -6.69 -21.35 -22.02
C SER A 150 -7.17 -20.32 -23.05
N GLU A 151 -7.93 -19.32 -22.61
CA GLU A 151 -8.53 -18.28 -23.45
C GLU A 151 -7.66 -17.02 -23.54
N THR A 152 -6.60 -16.95 -22.74
CA THR A 152 -5.69 -15.79 -22.74
C THR A 152 -5.06 -15.68 -24.12
N PRO A 153 -5.14 -14.49 -24.78
CA PRO A 153 -4.49 -14.25 -26.06
C PRO A 153 -3.02 -14.68 -26.00
N VAL A 154 -2.55 -15.41 -27.01
CA VAL A 154 -1.24 -16.08 -27.01
C VAL A 154 -0.13 -15.07 -26.67
N GLN A 155 -0.23 -13.88 -27.26
CA GLN A 155 0.69 -12.76 -27.12
C GLN A 155 0.75 -12.17 -25.69
N LEU A 156 -0.27 -12.41 -24.85
CA LEU A 156 -0.32 -11.93 -23.47
C LEU A 156 0.07 -12.99 -22.44
N ARG A 157 0.15 -14.27 -22.82
CA ARG A 157 0.42 -15.38 -21.88
C ARG A 157 1.75 -15.22 -21.17
N TRP A 158 2.81 -14.83 -21.90
CA TRP A 158 4.11 -14.63 -21.27
C TRP A 158 4.08 -13.52 -20.21
N TYR A 159 3.44 -12.38 -20.51
CA TYR A 159 3.32 -11.26 -19.56
C TYR A 159 2.46 -11.64 -18.35
N ARG A 160 1.38 -12.40 -18.55
CA ARG A 160 0.53 -12.93 -17.47
C ARG A 160 1.35 -13.82 -16.53
N GLU A 161 2.17 -14.70 -17.08
CA GLU A 161 2.91 -15.70 -16.31
C GLU A 161 4.09 -15.06 -15.58
N GLU A 162 4.75 -14.08 -16.21
CA GLU A 162 5.78 -13.26 -15.59
C GLU A 162 5.22 -12.45 -14.41
N GLU A 163 4.06 -11.78 -14.56
CA GLU A 163 3.44 -11.05 -13.45
C GLU A 163 3.09 -11.99 -12.28
N LEU A 164 2.59 -13.20 -12.56
CA LEU A 164 2.34 -14.21 -11.53
C LEU A 164 3.62 -14.69 -10.84
N LEU A 165 4.75 -14.79 -11.54
CA LEU A 165 6.04 -15.09 -10.93
C LEU A 165 6.52 -13.94 -10.04
N ASN A 166 6.40 -12.70 -10.51
CA ASN A 166 6.75 -11.51 -9.74
C ASN A 166 5.94 -11.41 -8.44
N LEU A 167 4.63 -11.67 -8.51
CA LEU A 167 3.73 -11.68 -7.35
C LEU A 167 4.03 -12.82 -6.36
N ARG A 168 4.59 -13.95 -6.80
CA ARG A 168 5.02 -15.04 -5.90
C ARG A 168 6.36 -14.75 -5.23
N GLY A 169 7.23 -13.99 -5.89
CA GLY A 169 8.59 -13.77 -5.43
C GLY A 169 9.43 -15.06 -5.42
N ASN A 170 10.53 -15.04 -4.67
CA ASN A 170 11.50 -16.14 -4.60
C ASN A 170 11.61 -16.79 -3.21
N GLY A 171 10.79 -16.36 -2.24
CA GLY A 171 10.82 -16.85 -0.85
C GLY A 171 12.03 -16.39 -0.01
N ILE A 172 12.90 -15.52 -0.55
CA ILE A 172 14.17 -15.13 0.07
C ILE A 172 14.17 -13.63 0.40
N GLY A 173 14.88 -13.24 1.46
CA GLY A 173 15.13 -11.84 1.80
C GLY A 173 13.94 -11.13 2.48
N LYS A 174 14.23 -9.96 3.03
CA LYS A 174 13.24 -9.07 3.62
C LYS A 174 12.43 -8.40 2.52
N LEU A 175 11.12 -8.32 2.72
CA LEU A 175 10.22 -7.62 1.82
C LEU A 175 10.13 -6.14 2.22
N GLU A 176 10.17 -5.27 1.22
CA GLU A 176 10.18 -3.83 1.35
C GLU A 176 8.82 -3.20 1.02
N GLU A 177 8.62 -1.93 1.36
CA GLU A 177 7.32 -1.25 1.25
C GLU A 177 6.71 -1.32 -0.15
N TRP A 178 7.52 -1.26 -1.19
CA TRP A 178 7.09 -1.26 -2.60
C TRP A 178 6.83 -2.66 -3.17
N ASP A 179 7.17 -3.72 -2.44
CA ASP A 179 7.01 -5.09 -2.92
C ASP A 179 5.53 -5.47 -3.00
N ARG A 180 5.23 -6.33 -3.97
CA ARG A 180 3.89 -6.91 -4.21
C ARG A 180 3.92 -8.43 -4.08
N VAL A 181 4.84 -8.95 -3.25
CA VAL A 181 5.09 -10.38 -3.09
C VAL A 181 4.11 -10.97 -2.08
N TYR A 182 3.34 -11.96 -2.52
CA TYR A 182 2.44 -12.78 -1.74
C TYR A 182 3.06 -14.16 -1.53
N ASP A 183 3.47 -14.43 -0.29
CA ASP A 183 4.07 -15.71 0.08
C ASP A 183 3.67 -16.06 1.53
N TYR A 184 3.95 -17.29 1.95
CA TYR A 184 3.49 -17.86 3.21
C TYR A 184 4.60 -17.95 4.24
N ALA A 185 4.23 -17.78 5.50
CA ALA A 185 5.08 -18.13 6.62
C ALA A 185 4.26 -18.56 7.84
N TYR A 186 4.94 -19.15 8.84
CA TYR A 186 4.35 -19.55 10.12
C TYR A 186 4.17 -18.35 11.04
N TYR A 187 3.37 -18.51 12.10
CA TYR A 187 3.34 -17.54 13.19
C TYR A 187 4.53 -17.78 14.11
N ASN A 188 5.70 -17.38 13.64
CA ASN A 188 6.98 -17.41 14.34
C ASN A 188 7.48 -16.00 14.73
N ASP A 189 6.62 -14.99 14.59
CA ASP A 189 6.91 -13.57 14.81
C ASP A 189 6.16 -12.97 16.02
N LEU A 190 5.51 -13.83 16.82
CA LEU A 190 4.73 -13.42 17.99
C LEU A 190 5.59 -13.29 19.26
N GLY A 191 6.62 -14.14 19.40
CA GLY A 191 7.53 -14.13 20.55
C GLY A 191 8.61 -13.04 20.45
N ASP A 192 9.23 -12.72 21.58
CA ASP A 192 10.37 -11.79 21.67
C ASP A 192 11.48 -12.40 22.54
N PRO A 193 12.13 -13.50 22.09
CA PRO A 193 13.05 -14.29 22.91
C PRO A 193 14.29 -13.51 23.36
N GLU A 194 14.62 -12.39 22.71
CA GLU A 194 15.73 -11.51 23.11
C GLU A 194 15.45 -10.76 24.42
N LYS A 195 14.17 -10.55 24.78
CA LYS A 195 13.77 -9.95 26.06
C LYS A 195 13.76 -10.93 27.24
N GLY A 196 14.04 -12.21 26.98
CA GLY A 196 14.13 -13.26 28.00
C GLY A 196 13.07 -14.36 27.88
N SER A 197 13.18 -15.37 28.74
CA SER A 197 12.42 -16.62 28.66
C SER A 197 10.91 -16.44 28.74
N THR A 198 10.42 -15.42 29.46
CA THR A 198 9.00 -15.10 29.60
C THR A 198 8.36 -14.59 28.30
N TYR A 199 9.15 -14.13 27.34
CA TYR A 199 8.69 -13.60 26.05
C TYR A 199 8.79 -14.62 24.90
N VAL A 200 9.32 -15.82 25.18
CA VAL A 200 9.37 -16.92 24.20
C VAL A 200 7.94 -17.42 23.95
N ARG A 201 7.60 -17.67 22.68
CA ARG A 201 6.31 -18.24 22.26
C ARG A 201 6.55 -19.42 21.35
N SER A 202 5.66 -20.41 21.40
CA SER A 202 5.69 -21.54 20.47
C SER A 202 5.32 -21.06 19.06
N ILE A 203 5.99 -21.59 18.04
CA ILE A 203 5.65 -21.35 16.64
C ILE A 203 4.32 -22.04 16.32
N LEU A 204 3.37 -21.29 15.73
CA LEU A 204 2.08 -21.85 15.30
C LEU A 204 2.10 -22.11 13.78
N GLY A 205 1.79 -23.36 13.42
CA GLY A 205 1.84 -23.89 12.06
C GLY A 205 3.08 -24.75 11.80
N GLY A 206 3.00 -25.66 10.82
CA GLY A 206 4.14 -26.49 10.39
C GLY A 206 4.45 -27.69 11.27
N SER A 207 3.70 -27.89 12.36
CA SER A 207 3.80 -29.05 13.22
C SER A 207 2.42 -29.66 13.49
N ALA A 208 2.37 -30.97 13.75
CA ALA A 208 1.15 -31.64 14.19
C ALA A 208 0.70 -31.21 15.59
N LYS A 209 1.65 -30.75 16.44
CA LYS A 209 1.38 -30.29 17.80
C LYS A 209 0.68 -28.93 17.85
N TYR A 210 1.07 -28.02 16.95
CA TYR A 210 0.51 -26.68 16.83
C TYR A 210 0.09 -26.40 15.38
N PRO A 211 -0.95 -27.07 14.86
CA PRO A 211 -1.46 -26.78 13.52
C PRO A 211 -2.08 -25.38 13.51
N TYR A 212 -1.77 -24.60 12.48
CA TYR A 212 -2.30 -23.24 12.34
C TYR A 212 -2.26 -22.80 10.87
N PRO A 213 -3.20 -21.92 10.43
CA PRO A 213 -3.11 -21.25 9.13
C PRO A 213 -1.76 -20.55 8.93
N ARG A 214 -1.36 -20.41 7.67
CA ARG A 214 -0.21 -19.56 7.32
C ARG A 214 -0.60 -18.09 7.36
N ARG A 215 0.38 -17.23 7.60
CA ARG A 215 0.29 -15.78 7.45
C ARG A 215 1.08 -15.31 6.23
N GLY A 216 0.92 -14.04 5.87
CA GLY A 216 1.74 -13.39 4.85
C GLY A 216 3.21 -13.29 5.28
N ARG A 217 4.12 -13.75 4.42
CA ARG A 217 5.57 -13.65 4.64
C ARG A 217 6.00 -12.19 4.72
N THR A 218 6.93 -11.90 5.63
CA THR A 218 7.53 -10.57 5.85
C THR A 218 9.04 -10.58 5.65
N GLY A 219 9.69 -11.70 5.99
CA GLY A 219 11.10 -11.93 5.69
C GLY A 219 12.07 -11.11 6.54
N ARG A 220 11.65 -10.57 7.69
CA ARG A 220 12.57 -9.94 8.64
C ARG A 220 13.58 -10.98 9.12
N PRO A 221 14.80 -10.57 9.51
CA PRO A 221 15.80 -11.50 9.97
C PRO A 221 15.32 -12.30 11.20
N PRO A 222 15.85 -13.50 11.42
CA PRO A 222 15.58 -14.24 12.65
C PRO A 222 16.14 -13.50 13.87
N THR A 223 15.64 -13.85 15.06
CA THR A 223 16.18 -13.36 16.33
C THR A 223 17.58 -13.93 16.58
N LYS A 224 18.40 -13.24 17.37
CA LYS A 224 19.76 -13.72 17.71
C LYS A 224 19.75 -14.97 18.59
N THR A 225 18.72 -15.12 19.40
CA THR A 225 18.60 -16.20 20.41
C THR A 225 17.85 -17.43 19.90
N ASP A 226 16.96 -17.28 18.92
CA ASP A 226 16.27 -18.38 18.26
C ASP A 226 16.21 -18.17 16.73
N PRO A 227 16.93 -19.00 15.94
CA PRO A 227 16.93 -18.87 14.47
C PRO A 227 15.58 -19.21 13.83
N ASN A 228 14.67 -19.86 14.55
CA ASN A 228 13.34 -20.21 14.03
C ASN A 228 12.30 -19.10 14.28
N SER A 229 12.59 -18.15 15.17
CA SER A 229 11.73 -17.01 15.46
C SER A 229 12.13 -15.80 14.64
N GLU A 230 11.17 -15.14 14.00
CA GLU A 230 11.39 -13.90 13.24
C GLU A 230 11.46 -12.70 14.19
N SER A 231 12.38 -11.77 13.92
CA SER A 231 12.56 -10.56 14.72
C SER A 231 11.29 -9.69 14.77
N ARG A 232 11.06 -9.07 15.93
CA ARG A 232 9.94 -8.16 16.15
C ARG A 232 10.29 -6.72 15.79
N LEU A 233 9.29 -5.98 15.33
CA LEU A 233 9.34 -4.53 15.33
C LEU A 233 8.96 -3.99 16.72
N PRO A 234 9.54 -2.86 17.17
CA PRO A 234 9.05 -2.14 18.34
C PRO A 234 7.55 -1.87 18.24
N LEU A 235 6.84 -1.84 19.37
CA LEU A 235 5.38 -1.73 19.42
C LEU A 235 4.85 -0.52 18.63
N LEU A 236 5.50 0.64 18.74
CA LEU A 236 5.11 1.85 18.00
C LEU A 236 5.43 1.78 16.49
N MET A 237 6.30 0.85 16.08
CA MET A 237 6.68 0.61 14.69
C MET A 237 5.95 -0.60 14.08
N SER A 238 5.05 -1.27 14.82
CA SER A 238 4.33 -2.43 14.30
C SER A 238 3.36 -2.09 13.16
N PHE A 239 3.03 -0.81 12.97
CA PHE A 239 2.31 -0.31 11.79
C PHE A 239 3.13 -0.43 10.49
N GLY A 240 4.43 -0.67 10.60
CA GLY A 240 5.36 -0.93 9.51
C GLY A 240 5.54 -2.41 9.17
N ILE A 241 4.75 -3.32 9.75
CA ILE A 241 4.76 -4.73 9.33
C ILE A 241 4.40 -4.79 7.84
N TYR A 242 5.25 -5.45 7.06
CA TYR A 242 5.05 -5.60 5.63
C TYR A 242 3.73 -6.33 5.33
N VAL A 243 3.01 -5.78 4.37
CA VAL A 243 1.97 -6.43 3.57
C VAL A 243 2.22 -6.03 2.12
N PRO A 244 1.83 -6.84 1.12
CA PRO A 244 1.94 -6.44 -0.29
C PRO A 244 1.35 -5.06 -0.50
N ARG A 245 2.05 -4.20 -1.26
CA ARG A 245 1.82 -2.75 -1.24
C ARG A 245 0.37 -2.32 -1.42
N ASP A 246 -0.36 -3.01 -2.28
CA ASP A 246 -1.74 -2.70 -2.65
C ASP A 246 -2.77 -3.24 -1.63
N GLU A 247 -2.37 -4.11 -0.70
CA GLU A 247 -3.20 -4.59 0.43
C GLU A 247 -3.17 -3.65 1.63
N LYS A 248 -2.16 -2.78 1.71
CA LYS A 248 -2.06 -1.78 2.77
C LYS A 248 -3.21 -0.79 2.65
N PHE A 249 -3.83 -0.41 3.77
CA PHE A 249 -4.93 0.55 3.72
C PHE A 249 -4.53 1.85 3.01
N ALA A 250 -5.52 2.48 2.38
CA ALA A 250 -5.36 3.84 1.87
C ALA A 250 -4.96 4.79 3.02
N PRO A 251 -4.16 5.85 2.76
CA PRO A 251 -3.63 6.73 3.81
C PRO A 251 -4.68 7.22 4.82
N LEU A 252 -5.85 7.66 4.35
CA LEU A 252 -6.93 8.12 5.24
C LEU A 252 -7.42 7.04 6.22
N LYS A 253 -7.58 5.79 5.74
CA LYS A 253 -7.98 4.67 6.60
C LYS A 253 -6.84 4.22 7.53
N MET A 254 -5.60 4.31 7.08
CA MET A 254 -4.43 4.05 7.93
C MET A 254 -4.36 5.07 9.08
N THR A 255 -4.65 6.35 8.83
CA THR A 255 -4.71 7.37 9.89
C THR A 255 -5.67 6.97 10.99
N ASP A 256 -6.93 6.64 10.65
CA ASP A 256 -7.91 6.23 11.65
C ASP A 256 -7.45 5.01 12.46
N PHE A 257 -6.91 4.01 11.76
CA PHE A 257 -6.39 2.79 12.38
C PHE A 257 -5.23 3.07 13.33
N VAL A 258 -4.22 3.83 12.89
CA VAL A 258 -3.05 4.17 13.69
C VAL A 258 -3.46 5.01 14.90
N SER A 259 -4.35 5.99 14.72
CA SER A 259 -4.88 6.80 15.81
C SER A 259 -5.56 5.92 16.88
N ILE A 260 -6.43 4.99 16.50
CA ILE A 260 -7.06 4.06 17.46
C ILE A 260 -6.01 3.20 18.15
N ALA A 261 -5.04 2.66 17.41
CA ALA A 261 -4.01 1.81 17.99
C ALA A 261 -3.09 2.58 18.94
N LEU A 262 -2.76 3.85 18.64
CA LEU A 262 -2.01 4.72 19.54
C LEU A 262 -2.78 5.01 20.84
N LYS A 263 -4.11 5.18 20.80
CA LYS A 263 -4.94 5.26 22.03
C LYS A 263 -4.71 4.06 22.93
N VAL A 264 -4.76 2.87 22.34
CA VAL A 264 -4.60 1.60 23.06
C VAL A 264 -3.18 1.44 23.58
N ILE A 265 -2.15 1.78 22.80
CA ILE A 265 -0.75 1.71 23.24
C ILE A 265 -0.49 2.64 24.42
N ILE A 266 -0.98 3.89 24.36
CA ILE A 266 -0.85 4.84 25.48
C ILE A 266 -1.42 4.23 26.75
N GLN A 267 -2.61 3.62 26.69
CA GLN A 267 -3.24 2.98 27.85
C GLN A 267 -2.56 1.69 28.31
N LEU A 268 -2.00 0.90 27.40
CA LEU A 268 -1.21 -0.28 27.77
C LEU A 268 0.07 0.11 28.53
N LEU A 269 0.63 1.29 28.24
CA LEU A 269 1.84 1.80 28.88
C LEU A 269 1.56 2.60 30.16
N VAL A 270 0.30 2.96 30.43
CA VAL A 270 -0.11 3.68 31.65
C VAL A 270 0.41 3.02 32.93
N PRO A 271 0.28 1.68 33.14
CA PRO A 271 0.81 1.01 34.33
C PRO A 271 2.36 1.06 34.45
N GLU A 272 3.07 1.04 33.32
CA GLU A 272 4.53 1.13 33.29
C GLU A 272 4.98 2.57 33.62
N LEU A 273 4.18 3.57 33.22
CA LEU A 273 4.38 4.99 33.51
C LEU A 273 3.96 5.36 34.95
N GLU A 274 2.97 4.69 35.53
CA GLU A 274 2.58 4.81 36.95
C GLU A 274 3.70 4.39 37.90
N SER A 275 4.49 3.37 37.53
CA SER A 275 5.64 2.90 38.32
C SER A 275 6.74 3.96 38.50
N LEU A 276 6.78 4.97 37.62
CA LEU A 276 7.68 6.12 37.68
C LEU A 276 7.09 7.32 38.45
N GLY A 277 5.81 7.26 38.84
CA GLY A 277 5.03 8.41 39.31
C GLY A 277 4.22 8.22 40.59
N ASN A 278 4.17 7.02 41.20
CA ASN A 278 3.39 6.79 42.44
C ASN A 278 1.90 7.18 42.30
N ILE A 279 1.31 6.99 41.12
CA ILE A 279 -0.12 7.21 40.86
C ILE A 279 -0.78 5.85 40.74
N SER A 280 -1.91 5.65 41.42
CA SER A 280 -2.67 4.40 41.44
C SER A 280 -3.83 4.49 40.45
N LEU A 281 -3.70 3.92 39.25
CA LEU A 281 -4.83 3.68 38.33
C LEU A 281 -5.24 2.20 38.30
N ASN A 282 -4.80 1.42 39.29
CA ASN A 282 -4.79 -0.04 39.21
C ASN A 282 -6.18 -0.71 39.10
N GLU A 283 -7.26 -0.10 39.60
CA GLU A 283 -8.60 -0.71 39.57
C GLU A 283 -9.71 0.36 39.48
N PHE A 284 -10.80 0.03 38.77
CA PHE A 284 -12.02 0.85 38.82
C PHE A 284 -12.74 0.60 40.15
N ASN A 285 -12.99 1.66 40.91
CA ASN A 285 -13.71 1.59 42.19
C ASN A 285 -15.23 1.60 42.00
N SER A 286 -15.73 1.92 40.81
CA SER A 286 -17.16 1.93 40.50
C SER A 286 -17.46 1.85 39.00
N PHE A 287 -18.70 1.48 38.67
CA PHE A 287 -19.21 1.59 37.29
C PHE A 287 -19.20 3.03 36.78
N GLU A 288 -19.32 4.03 37.64
CA GLU A 288 -19.24 5.44 37.25
C GLU A 288 -17.86 5.80 36.68
N GLU A 289 -16.78 5.27 37.26
CA GLU A 289 -15.42 5.45 36.74
C GLU A 289 -15.25 4.81 35.35
N ILE A 290 -15.87 3.65 35.11
CA ILE A 290 -15.90 3.02 33.78
C ILE A 290 -16.68 3.92 32.80
N LEU A 291 -17.81 4.49 33.22
CA LEU A 291 -18.62 5.40 32.38
C LEU A 291 -17.88 6.71 32.06
N LYS A 292 -17.04 7.21 32.98
CA LYS A 292 -16.24 8.44 32.80
C LYS A 292 -15.27 8.34 31.62
N ILE A 293 -14.75 7.15 31.30
CA ILE A 293 -13.87 6.91 30.14
C ILE A 293 -14.53 7.34 28.81
N TYR A 294 -15.85 7.21 28.72
CA TYR A 294 -16.61 7.57 27.53
C TYR A 294 -17.22 8.98 27.59
N GLY A 295 -17.48 9.51 28.79
CA GLY A 295 -18.07 10.84 28.99
C GLY A 295 -17.03 11.96 29.11
N GLY A 296 -16.10 11.81 30.06
CA GLY A 296 -15.05 12.79 30.40
C GLY A 296 -13.65 12.45 29.90
N GLY A 297 -13.42 11.23 29.42
CA GLY A 297 -12.09 10.76 28.98
C GLY A 297 -11.18 10.34 30.14
N ILE A 298 -9.97 9.91 29.81
CA ILE A 298 -8.94 9.54 30.79
C ILE A 298 -8.00 10.74 30.97
N ASN A 299 -7.89 11.26 32.19
CA ASN A 299 -6.92 12.31 32.50
C ASN A 299 -5.54 11.69 32.71
N LEU A 300 -4.61 11.97 31.80
CA LEU A 300 -3.20 11.66 32.01
C LEU A 300 -2.52 12.83 32.74
N PRO A 301 -1.68 12.56 33.76
CA PRO A 301 -0.83 13.57 34.39
C PRO A 301 0.07 14.27 33.37
N ASP A 302 0.21 15.59 33.49
CA ASP A 302 1.04 16.40 32.56
C ASP A 302 2.53 16.01 32.57
N ASP A 303 3.03 15.47 33.69
CA ASP A 303 4.43 15.03 33.83
C ASP A 303 4.74 13.78 32.99
N LEU A 304 3.71 13.00 32.70
CA LEU A 304 3.73 11.74 31.97
C LEU A 304 3.89 12.00 30.46
N LEU A 305 3.40 13.15 29.99
CA LEU A 305 3.57 13.67 28.63
C LEU A 305 5.02 14.11 28.33
N LEU A 306 5.72 14.67 29.33
CA LEU A 306 7.11 15.11 29.17
C LEU A 306 8.11 13.94 29.20
N ARG A 307 7.80 12.88 29.95
CA ARG A 307 8.72 11.74 30.21
C ARG A 307 8.76 10.68 29.11
N SER A 308 7.81 10.68 28.17
CA SER A 308 7.85 9.74 27.04
C SER A 308 9.13 9.92 26.21
N SER A 309 9.90 8.85 26.01
CA SER A 309 11.16 8.89 25.24
C SER A 309 10.94 8.84 23.72
N THR A 310 9.69 8.91 23.25
CA THR A 310 9.33 8.76 21.85
C THR A 310 8.63 10.00 21.33
N GLU A 311 9.28 10.70 20.42
CA GLU A 311 8.83 11.94 19.78
C GLU A 311 7.45 11.77 19.13
N MET A 312 7.19 10.61 18.51
CA MET A 312 5.89 10.29 17.90
C MET A 312 4.73 10.33 18.90
N LEU A 313 4.89 9.77 20.11
CA LEU A 313 3.85 9.83 21.13
C LEU A 313 3.70 11.25 21.71
N LYS A 314 4.82 11.96 21.87
CA LYS A 314 4.82 13.35 22.36
C LYS A 314 4.08 14.28 21.41
N GLU A 315 4.43 14.28 20.13
CA GLU A 315 3.76 15.07 19.09
C GLU A 315 2.29 14.69 19.01
N PHE A 316 1.99 13.39 18.98
CA PHE A 316 0.62 12.92 18.87
C PHE A 316 -0.25 13.40 20.04
N ILE A 317 0.23 13.27 21.29
CA ILE A 317 -0.56 13.67 22.47
C ILE A 317 -0.66 15.20 22.58
N GLN A 318 0.42 15.94 22.29
CA GLN A 318 0.41 17.41 22.28
C GLN A 318 -0.61 17.98 21.29
N ILE A 319 -0.75 17.34 20.12
CA ILE A 319 -1.65 17.78 19.07
C ILE A 319 -3.09 17.30 19.31
N ALA A 320 -3.27 16.06 19.77
CA ALA A 320 -4.60 15.46 19.91
C ALA A 320 -5.35 15.91 21.18
N GLY A 321 -4.64 16.44 22.19
CA GLY A 321 -5.22 16.96 23.43
C GLY A 321 -5.86 15.88 24.33
N GLN A 322 -6.38 16.29 25.49
CA GLN A 322 -6.99 15.37 26.46
C GLN A 322 -8.28 14.72 25.94
N GLU A 323 -8.99 15.36 25.00
CA GLU A 323 -10.20 14.79 24.39
C GLU A 323 -9.93 13.52 23.57
N PHE A 324 -8.69 13.32 23.12
CA PHE A 324 -8.31 12.12 22.37
C PHE A 324 -8.52 10.81 23.16
N LEU A 325 -8.38 10.85 24.48
CA LEU A 325 -8.52 9.68 25.34
C LEU A 325 -9.97 9.37 25.70
N LYS A 326 -10.91 10.15 25.20
CA LYS A 326 -12.34 9.85 25.28
C LYS A 326 -12.71 8.77 24.26
N TYR A 327 -13.34 7.71 24.74
CA TYR A 327 -13.89 6.67 23.87
C TYR A 327 -15.27 7.04 23.34
N PRO A 328 -15.63 6.60 22.12
CA PRO A 328 -17.01 6.70 21.68
C PRO A 328 -17.92 5.88 22.60
N MET A 329 -19.08 6.44 22.95
CA MET A 329 -20.08 5.74 23.76
C MET A 329 -20.49 4.42 23.08
N PRO A 330 -20.33 3.25 23.73
CA PRO A 330 -20.79 1.98 23.21
C PRO A 330 -22.30 1.99 23.00
N GLN A 331 -22.77 1.40 21.89
CA GLN A 331 -24.19 1.39 21.55
C GLN A 331 -25.05 0.74 22.64
N VAL A 332 -24.52 -0.27 23.33
CA VAL A 332 -25.22 -1.00 24.40
C VAL A 332 -25.57 -0.13 25.62
N ILE A 333 -24.88 0.98 25.85
CA ILE A 333 -25.15 1.90 26.97
C ILE A 333 -25.68 3.28 26.53
N LYS A 334 -25.80 3.51 25.23
CA LYS A 334 -26.15 4.82 24.66
C LYS A 334 -27.55 5.31 25.02
N GLY A 335 -28.49 4.39 25.27
CA GLY A 335 -29.88 4.72 25.63
C GLY A 335 -30.15 4.86 27.13
N THR A 336 -29.18 4.54 27.98
CA THR A 336 -29.35 4.54 29.46
C THR A 336 -28.75 5.80 30.10
N PHE A 337 -27.84 6.47 29.40
CA PHE A 337 -27.08 7.62 29.91
C PHE A 337 -26.96 8.78 28.89
N GLY A 338 -27.81 8.78 27.86
CA GLY A 338 -27.82 9.78 26.77
C GLY A 338 -28.70 10.99 27.05
#